data_AF-A0A3D4YIE2-F1
#
_entry.id   AF-A0A3D4YIE2-F1
#
_cell.length_a   1.000
_cell.length_b   1.000
_cell.length_c   1.000
_cell.angle_alpha   90.00
_cell.angle_beta   90.00
_cell.angle_gamma   90.00
#
_symmetry.space_group_name_H-M   'P 1'
#
loop_
_entity.id
_entity.type
_entity.pdbx_description
1 polymer ?
#
loop_
_entity_poly.entity_id
_entity_poly.type
_entity_poly.pdbx_seq_one_letter_code
_entity_poly.pdbx_strand_id
1 'polypeptide(L)'
;AFIILDEAQNTASEQMKMFLTRMGFGSKVIVTGDITQIDLPRGRRSGLIDAMNVLKDVEGIAFSMLTDSDVVRHPLVRRIVNAYDRYLKKHPEWNEE
;
A
#
# COMPACT_ATOMS: atom_id res chain seq x y z
N ALA A 1 -16.45 -10.66 -12.18
CA ALA A 1 -15.49 -11.18 -11.18
C ALA A 1 -14.87 -10.00 -10.42
N PHE A 2 -14.42 -10.21 -9.18
CA PHE A 2 -13.67 -9.22 -8.39
C PHE A 2 -12.26 -9.73 -8.13
N ILE A 3 -11.25 -8.92 -8.41
CA ILE A 3 -9.84 -9.26 -8.30
C ILE A 3 -9.18 -8.20 -7.42
N ILE A 4 -8.41 -8.64 -6.43
CA ILE A 4 -7.71 -7.75 -5.50
C ILE A 4 -6.22 -8.06 -5.55
N LEU A 5 -5.39 -7.03 -5.73
CA LEU A 5 -3.95 -7.09 -5.48
C LEU A 5 -3.68 -6.27 -4.23
N ASP A 6 -3.25 -6.94 -3.18
CA ASP A 6 -2.89 -6.31 -1.91
C ASP A 6 -1.38 -6.14 -1.78
N GLU A 7 -0.95 -5.21 -0.93
CA GLU A 7 0.46 -4.84 -0.72
C GLU A 7 1.19 -4.49 -2.03
N ALA A 8 0.48 -3.81 -2.94
CA ALA A 8 0.94 -3.54 -4.30
C ALA A 8 2.21 -2.67 -4.36
N GLN A 9 2.54 -1.95 -3.29
CA GLN A 9 3.77 -1.19 -3.18
C GLN A 9 5.02 -2.09 -3.33
N ASN A 10 4.89 -3.39 -3.00
CA ASN A 10 5.94 -4.40 -3.08
C ASN A 10 6.01 -5.11 -4.44
N THR A 11 5.25 -4.64 -5.44
CA THR A 11 5.36 -5.12 -6.82
C THR A 11 6.32 -4.24 -7.61
N ALA A 12 7.07 -4.81 -8.54
CA ALA A 12 7.82 -4.05 -9.53
C ALA A 12 6.91 -3.60 -10.69
N SER A 13 7.30 -2.56 -11.43
CA SER A 13 6.54 -2.01 -12.57
C SER A 13 6.10 -3.08 -13.58
N GLU A 14 6.99 -4.00 -13.94
CA GLU A 14 6.70 -5.09 -14.87
C GLU A 14 5.66 -6.07 -14.33
N GLN A 15 5.66 -6.32 -13.02
CA GLN A 15 4.70 -7.20 -12.36
C GLN A 15 3.32 -6.53 -12.29
N MET A 16 3.27 -5.24 -11.97
CA MET A 16 2.04 -4.45 -11.98
C MET A 16 1.40 -4.44 -13.37
N LYS A 17 2.20 -4.18 -14.42
CA LYS A 17 1.74 -4.23 -15.81
C LYS A 17 1.24 -5.62 -16.19
N MET A 18 1.97 -6.68 -15.83
CA MET A 18 1.57 -8.06 -16.07
C MET A 18 0.24 -8.38 -15.38
N PHE A 19 0.00 -7.86 -14.18
CA PHE A 19 -1.23 -8.07 -13.43
C PHE A 19 -2.42 -7.35 -14.07
N LEU A 20 -2.31 -6.03 -14.29
CA LEU A 20 -3.40 -5.20 -14.79
C LEU A 20 -3.88 -5.65 -16.19
N THR A 21 -2.96 -6.11 -17.03
CA THR A 21 -3.29 -6.59 -18.39
C THR A 21 -4.01 -7.94 -18.44
N ARG A 22 -4.19 -8.64 -17.30
CA ARG A 22 -4.93 -9.91 -17.21
C ARG A 22 -6.41 -9.72 -16.88
N MET A 23 -6.90 -8.49 -16.72
CA MET A 23 -8.31 -8.25 -16.45
C MET A 23 -9.19 -8.73 -17.60
N GLY A 24 -10.23 -9.51 -17.27
CA GLY A 24 -11.23 -9.97 -18.23
C GLY A 24 -12.45 -9.06 -18.31
N PHE A 25 -13.29 -9.26 -19.32
CA PHE A 25 -14.56 -8.52 -19.45
C PHE A 25 -15.47 -8.71 -18.23
N GLY A 26 -16.17 -7.64 -17.83
CA GLY A 26 -17.07 -7.66 -16.67
C GLY A 26 -16.37 -7.92 -15.33
N SER A 27 -15.04 -7.76 -15.27
CA SER A 27 -14.29 -7.81 -14.02
C SER A 27 -14.09 -6.42 -13.41
N LYS A 28 -13.90 -6.38 -12.10
CA LYS A 28 -13.40 -5.20 -11.37
C LYS A 28 -12.11 -5.59 -10.68
N VAL A 29 -11.09 -4.76 -10.86
CA VAL A 29 -9.78 -4.90 -10.22
C VAL A 29 -9.65 -3.81 -9.17
N ILE A 30 -9.21 -4.18 -7.97
CA ILE A 30 -8.87 -3.26 -6.89
C ILE A 30 -7.41 -3.51 -6.54
N VAL A 31 -6.63 -2.45 -6.50
CA VAL A 31 -5.21 -2.49 -6.11
C VAL A 31 -5.07 -1.69 -4.83
N THR A 32 -4.56 -2.31 -3.78
CA THR A 32 -4.33 -1.70 -2.47
C THR A 32 -2.85 -1.72 -2.13
N GLY A 33 -2.40 -0.72 -1.38
CA GLY A 33 -1.03 -0.64 -0.91
C GLY A 33 -0.73 0.69 -0.22
N ASP A 34 0.38 0.71 0.50
CA ASP A 34 0.89 1.88 1.20
C ASP A 34 2.22 2.32 0.58
N ILE A 35 2.21 3.48 -0.10
CA ILE A 35 3.40 4.02 -0.76
C ILE A 35 4.54 4.38 0.20
N THR A 36 4.28 4.45 1.52
CA THR A 36 5.30 4.73 2.54
C THR A 36 6.02 3.47 3.02
N GLN A 37 5.51 2.28 2.71
CA GLN A 37 6.01 0.99 3.18
C GLN A 37 6.54 0.12 2.02
N ILE A 38 7.32 0.73 1.12
CA ILE A 38 7.90 0.02 -0.02
C ILE A 38 9.05 -0.86 0.45
N ASP A 39 8.85 -2.18 0.36
CA ASP A 39 9.86 -3.20 0.61
C ASP A 39 10.28 -3.83 -0.73
N LEU A 40 11.14 -3.11 -1.45
CA LEU A 40 11.72 -3.57 -2.71
C LEU A 40 13.25 -3.49 -2.67
N PRO A 41 13.96 -4.40 -3.38
CA PRO A 41 15.39 -4.31 -3.54
C PRO A 41 15.81 -2.93 -4.06
N ARG A 42 16.93 -2.40 -3.53
CA ARG A 42 17.46 -1.09 -3.92
C ARG A 42 17.55 -0.95 -5.44
N GLY A 43 17.05 0.17 -5.96
CA GLY A 43 17.08 0.50 -7.38
C GLY A 43 15.86 0.01 -8.17
N ARG A 44 14.98 -0.81 -7.57
CA ARG A 44 13.67 -1.12 -8.18
C ARG A 44 12.65 -0.04 -7.86
N ARG A 45 11.84 0.32 -8.85
CA ARG A 45 10.69 1.20 -8.66
C ARG A 45 9.47 0.39 -8.26
N SER A 46 8.69 0.93 -7.34
CA SER A 46 7.38 0.38 -7.00
C SER A 46 6.43 0.49 -8.19
N GLY A 47 5.82 -0.63 -8.56
CA GLY A 47 4.79 -0.72 -9.57
C GLY A 47 3.53 0.04 -9.19
N LEU A 48 3.23 0.20 -7.90
CA LEU A 48 2.12 1.03 -7.43
C LEU A 48 2.35 2.51 -7.76
N ILE A 49 3.51 3.05 -7.39
CA ILE A 49 3.87 4.45 -7.70
C ILE A 49 3.92 4.67 -9.22
N ASP A 50 4.50 3.74 -9.97
CA ASP A 50 4.58 3.83 -11.42
C ASP A 50 3.18 3.82 -12.06
N ALA A 51 2.30 2.92 -11.63
CA ALA A 51 0.91 2.85 -12.10
C ALA A 51 0.13 4.12 -11.79
N MET A 52 0.29 4.72 -10.61
CA MET A 52 -0.34 6.00 -10.27
C MET A 52 0.06 7.12 -11.24
N ASN A 53 1.32 7.14 -11.69
CA ASN A 53 1.79 8.15 -12.63
C ASN A 53 1.35 7.87 -14.08
N VAL A 54 1.46 6.61 -14.51
CA VAL A 54 1.19 6.19 -15.90
C VAL A 54 -0.30 6.15 -16.21
N LEU A 55 -1.14 5.79 -15.23
CA LEU A 55 -2.56 5.51 -15.45
C LEU A 55 -3.48 6.66 -15.02
N LYS A 56 -2.93 7.82 -14.60
CA LYS A 56 -3.70 8.97 -14.08
C LYS A 56 -4.80 9.49 -15.02
N ASP A 57 -4.60 9.37 -16.33
CA ASP A 57 -5.51 9.88 -17.36
C ASP A 57 -6.26 8.77 -18.10
N VAL A 58 -6.18 7.52 -17.62
CA VAL A 58 -6.81 6.36 -18.26
C VAL A 58 -8.28 6.27 -17.84
N GLU A 59 -9.18 6.31 -18.81
CA GLU A 59 -10.62 6.15 -18.58
C GLU A 59 -10.95 4.82 -17.90
N GLY A 60 -11.84 4.86 -16.91
CA GLY A 60 -12.26 3.67 -16.15
C GLY A 60 -11.34 3.31 -14.97
N ILE A 61 -10.28 4.10 -14.71
CA ILE A 61 -9.41 3.95 -13.54
C ILE A 61 -9.62 5.14 -12.60
N ALA A 62 -9.69 4.86 -11.30
CA ALA A 62 -9.80 5.87 -10.26
C ALA A 62 -8.80 5.58 -9.14
N PHE A 63 -8.27 6.64 -8.54
CA PHE A 63 -7.35 6.58 -7.41
C PHE A 63 -8.07 7.07 -6.15
N SER A 64 -8.04 6.25 -5.10
CA SER A 64 -8.59 6.60 -3.79
C SER A 64 -7.44 6.65 -2.79
N MET A 65 -7.03 7.87 -2.43
CA MET A 65 -5.98 8.08 -1.42
C MET A 65 -6.63 8.18 -0.04
N LEU A 66 -6.30 7.23 0.82
CA LEU A 66 -6.69 7.26 2.23
C LEU A 66 -5.56 7.87 3.05
N THR A 67 -5.95 8.49 4.15
CA THR A 67 -5.06 9.19 5.09
C THR A 67 -5.24 8.62 6.49
N ASP A 68 -4.41 9.05 7.43
CA ASP A 68 -4.54 8.65 8.84
C ASP A 68 -5.92 8.95 9.43
N SER A 69 -6.62 9.98 8.93
CA SER A 69 -7.99 10.30 9.38
C SER A 69 -9.03 9.27 8.95
N ASP A 70 -8.74 8.46 7.94
CA ASP A 70 -9.62 7.40 7.45
C ASP A 70 -9.43 6.08 8.23
N VAL A 71 -8.40 6.01 9.09
CA VAL A 71 -8.04 4.79 9.83
C VAL A 71 -8.82 4.68 11.13
N VAL A 72 -9.88 3.87 11.12
CA VAL A 72 -10.64 3.53 12.33
C VAL A 72 -10.04 2.31 13.01
N ARG A 73 -9.30 2.52 14.11
CA ARG A 73 -8.72 1.44 14.93
C ARG A 73 -9.59 1.13 16.14
N HIS A 74 -9.73 -0.16 16.45
CA HIS A 74 -10.39 -0.58 17.68
C HIS A 74 -9.70 0.05 18.92
N PRO A 75 -10.44 0.49 19.97
CA PRO A 75 -9.85 1.15 21.14
C PRO A 75 -8.72 0.34 21.80
N LEU A 76 -8.83 -1.00 21.80
CA LEU A 76 -7.75 -1.89 22.27
C LEU A 76 -6.46 -1.73 21.47
N VAL A 77 -6.53 -1.69 20.14
CA VAL A 77 -5.36 -1.52 19.26
C VAL A 77 -4.68 -0.20 19.57
N ARG A 78 -5.45 0.89 19.74
CA ARG A 78 -4.88 2.19 20.11
C ARG A 78 -4.17 2.15 21.47
N ARG A 79 -4.73 1.45 22.46
CA ARG A 79 -4.07 1.25 23.76
C ARG A 79 -2.77 0.46 23.64
N ILE A 80 -2.74 -0.56 22.78
CA ILE A 80 -1.55 -1.39 22.52
C ILE A 80 -0.45 -0.52 21.89
N VAL A 81 -0.76 0.18 20.78
CA VAL A 81 0.20 1.08 20.11
C VAL A 81 0.75 2.11 21.09
N ASN A 82 -0.12 2.79 21.83
CA ASN A 82 0.30 3.77 22.83
C ASN A 82 1.19 3.15 23.94
N ALA A 83 1.00 1.87 24.27
CA ALA A 83 1.83 1.19 25.26
C ALA A 83 3.24 0.92 24.72
N TYR A 84 3.37 0.47 23.47
CA TYR A 84 4.65 0.31 22.79
C TYR A 84 5.37 1.65 22.60
N ASP A 85 4.66 2.70 22.17
CA ASP A 85 5.25 4.04 22.01
C ASP A 85 5.84 4.57 23.32
N ARG A 86 5.14 4.37 24.45
CA ARG A 86 5.65 4.75 25.78
C ARG A 86 6.85 3.90 26.21
N TYR A 87 6.86 2.62 25.82
CA TYR A 87 7.98 1.72 26.12
C TYR A 87 9.23 2.15 25.35
N LEU A 88 9.13 2.35 24.03
CA LEU A 88 10.25 2.77 23.16
C LEU A 88 10.79 4.16 23.54
N LYS A 89 9.94 5.11 23.93
CA LYS A 89 10.39 6.42 24.45
C LYS A 89 11.23 6.32 25.72
N LYS A 90 11.01 5.28 26.54
CA LYS A 90 11.80 5.03 27.75
C LYS A 90 13.04 4.17 27.49
N HIS A 91 13.03 3.42 26.39
CA HIS A 91 14.05 2.45 26.00
C HIS A 91 14.53 2.76 24.57
N PRO A 92 15.17 3.92 24.34
CA PRO A 92 15.57 4.36 23.01
C PRO A 92 16.60 3.42 22.36
N GLU A 93 17.25 2.55 23.12
CA GLU A 93 18.13 1.50 22.61
C GLU A 93 17.43 0.46 21.73
N TRP A 94 16.09 0.44 21.70
CA TRP A 94 15.26 -0.41 20.84
C TRP A 94 14.74 0.30 19.59
N ASN A 95 15.17 1.54 19.31
CA ASN A 95 14.73 2.29 18.12
C ASN A 95 15.47 1.89 16.82
N GLU A 96 16.35 0.89 16.84
CA GLU A 96 17.13 0.47 15.68
C GLU A 96 16.83 -1.00 15.31
N GLU A 97 15.85 -1.19 14.42
CA GLU A 97 15.81 -2.19 13.34
C GLU A 97 15.07 -1.59 12.13
#